data_AF-A0A2Z6MQR1-F1
#
_entry.id   AF-A0A2Z6MQR1-F1
#
_cell.length_a   1.000
_cell.length_b   1.000
_cell.length_c   1.000
_cell.angle_alpha   90.00
_cell.angle_beta   90.00
_cell.angle_gamma   90.00
#
_symmetry.space_group_name_H-M   'P 1'
#
loop_
_entity.id
_entity.type
_entity.pdbx_description
1 polymer ?
#
loop_
_entity_poly.entity_id
_entity_poly.type
_entity_poly.pdbx_seq_one_letter_code
_entity_poly.pdbx_strand_id
1 'polypeptide(L)'
;MLKYVQNLNNEIERLKKENDGMQVDLRHLKGDDINSLNYKELMNLEDALENGLLTIRKKQMEVYKMFKRNDKILEEENRELNFILQQQQRMEGGREMDNDDHFDESGRDFNSQMPFSFRVQPMQPNLHERF
;
A
#
# COMPACT_ATOMS: atom_id res chain seq x y z
N MET A 1 -15.51 -35.56 37.17
CA MET A 1 -16.24 -35.24 35.92
C MET A 1 -17.34 -34.20 36.14
N LEU A 2 -18.35 -34.46 37.01
CA LEU A 2 -19.46 -33.52 37.28
C LEU A 2 -19.03 -32.11 37.71
N LYS A 3 -18.09 -31.99 38.66
CA LYS A 3 -17.57 -30.68 39.13
C LYS A 3 -16.86 -29.88 38.03
N TYR A 4 -16.22 -30.56 37.09
CA TYR A 4 -15.56 -29.92 35.94
C TYR A 4 -16.59 -29.39 34.94
N VAL A 5 -17.62 -30.18 34.63
CA VAL A 5 -18.74 -29.76 33.76
C VAL A 5 -19.48 -28.56 34.38
N GLN A 6 -19.73 -28.59 35.69
CA GLN A 6 -20.36 -27.47 36.39
C GLN A 6 -19.51 -26.20 36.34
N ASN A 7 -18.19 -26.32 36.55
CA ASN A 7 -17.28 -25.18 36.44
C ASN A 7 -17.25 -24.59 35.03
N LEU A 8 -17.21 -25.43 33.99
CA LEU A 8 -17.26 -24.97 32.61
C LEU A 8 -18.57 -24.28 32.27
N ASN A 9 -19.71 -24.80 32.74
CA ASN A 9 -20.99 -24.15 32.53
C ASN A 9 -21.04 -22.78 33.21
N ASN A 10 -20.52 -22.66 34.44
CA ASN A 10 -20.43 -21.38 35.13
C ASN A 10 -19.54 -20.37 34.38
N GLU A 11 -18.42 -20.85 33.80
CA GLU A 11 -17.52 -20.02 33.00
C GLU A 11 -18.21 -19.51 31.73
N ILE A 12 -18.93 -20.38 31.03
CA ILE A 12 -19.71 -20.03 29.84
C ILE A 12 -20.75 -18.96 30.18
N GLU A 13 -21.51 -19.13 31.27
CA GLU A 13 -22.51 -18.15 31.68
C GLU A 13 -21.88 -16.81 32.07
N ARG A 14 -20.70 -16.82 32.70
CA ARG A 14 -19.95 -15.58 32.98
C ARG A 14 -19.56 -14.87 31.69
N LEU A 15 -18.99 -15.61 30.73
CA LEU A 15 -18.56 -15.07 29.44
C LEU A 15 -19.73 -14.54 28.61
N LYS A 16 -20.89 -15.21 28.63
CA LYS A 16 -22.10 -14.71 27.97
C LYS A 16 -22.54 -13.37 28.55
N LYS A 17 -22.61 -13.29 29.88
CA LYS A 17 -22.98 -12.04 30.57
C LYS A 17 -22.01 -10.90 30.26
N GLU A 18 -20.71 -11.20 30.21
CA GLU A 18 -19.68 -10.22 29.82
C GLU A 18 -19.86 -9.76 28.37
N ASN A 19 -20.10 -10.70 27.45
CA ASN A 19 -20.35 -10.38 26.04
C ASN A 19 -21.62 -9.54 25.85
N ASP A 20 -22.71 -9.87 26.54
CA ASP A 20 -23.94 -9.08 26.51
C ASP A 20 -23.70 -7.65 27.03
N GLY A 21 -22.88 -7.51 28.07
CA GLY A 21 -22.42 -6.21 28.57
C GLY A 21 -21.61 -5.44 27.52
N MET A 22 -20.62 -6.07 26.89
CA MET A 22 -19.85 -5.43 25.83
C MET A 22 -20.70 -5.02 24.62
N GLN A 23 -21.74 -5.79 24.28
CA GLN A 23 -22.67 -5.41 23.21
C GLN A 23 -23.49 -4.18 23.55
N VAL A 24 -23.87 -4.01 24.82
CA VAL A 24 -24.52 -2.79 25.31
C VAL A 24 -23.56 -1.61 25.18
N ASP A 25 -22.32 -1.76 25.64
CA ASP A 25 -21.30 -0.71 25.55
C ASP A 25 -21.02 -0.31 24.09
N LEU A 26 -20.99 -1.29 23.17
CA LEU A 26 -20.84 -1.03 21.73
C LEU A 26 -21.99 -0.23 21.14
N ARG A 27 -23.23 -0.41 21.62
CA ARG A 27 -24.37 0.43 21.21
C ARG A 27 -24.16 1.86 21.66
N HIS A 28 -23.79 2.08 22.91
CA HIS A 28 -23.49 3.42 23.44
C HIS A 28 -22.36 4.11 22.67
N LEU A 29 -21.26 3.39 22.38
CA LEU A 29 -20.14 3.90 21.58
C LEU A 29 -20.54 4.29 20.14
N LYS A 30 -21.58 3.65 19.59
CA LYS A 30 -22.13 3.99 18.26
C LYS A 30 -23.09 5.18 18.29
N GLY A 31 -23.47 5.66 19.48
CA GLY A 31 -24.48 6.71 19.63
C GLY A 31 -25.91 6.17 19.82
N ASP A 32 -26.07 4.86 20.02
CA ASP A 32 -27.37 4.24 20.29
C ASP A 32 -27.67 4.21 21.80
N ASP A 33 -28.96 4.11 22.18
CA ASP A 33 -29.44 3.97 23.57
C ASP A 33 -28.92 5.03 24.58
N ILE A 34 -28.45 6.19 24.11
CA ILE A 34 -27.81 7.24 24.93
C ILE A 34 -28.69 7.73 26.08
N ASN A 35 -30.01 7.79 25.88
CA ASN A 35 -30.95 8.21 26.93
C ASN A 35 -31.03 7.26 28.12
N SER A 36 -30.46 6.05 28.01
CA SER A 36 -30.37 5.08 29.12
C SER A 36 -29.21 5.39 30.08
N LEU A 37 -28.27 6.24 29.68
CA LEU A 37 -27.08 6.57 30.44
C LEU A 37 -27.31 7.75 31.39
N ASN A 38 -26.73 7.68 32.58
CA ASN A 38 -26.68 8.81 33.50
C ASN A 38 -25.53 9.78 33.16
N TYR A 39 -25.50 10.96 33.80
CA TYR A 39 -24.52 12.00 33.48
C TYR A 39 -23.06 11.55 33.63
N LYS A 40 -22.73 10.68 34.59
CA LYS A 40 -21.36 10.20 34.79
C LYS A 40 -20.96 9.24 33.67
N GLU A 41 -21.88 8.37 33.27
CA GLU A 41 -21.66 7.43 32.18
C GLU A 41 -21.50 8.17 30.85
N LEU A 42 -22.29 9.22 30.61
CA LEU A 42 -22.15 10.10 29.44
C LEU A 42 -20.79 10.80 29.43
N MET A 43 -20.34 11.33 30.56
CA MET A 43 -19.04 12.00 30.66
C MET A 43 -17.88 11.04 30.37
N ASN A 44 -17.96 9.81 30.88
CA ASN A 44 -16.96 8.78 30.60
C ASN A 44 -16.99 8.35 29.12
N LEU A 45 -18.18 8.23 28.54
CA LEU A 45 -18.36 7.90 27.12
C LEU A 45 -17.76 8.97 26.21
N GLU A 46 -18.02 10.24 26.53
CA GLU A 46 -17.48 11.40 25.80
C GLU A 46 -15.95 11.41 25.83
N ASP A 47 -15.34 11.27 27.01
CA ASP A 47 -13.87 11.22 27.16
C ASP A 47 -13.27 10.03 26.39
N ALA A 48 -13.89 8.85 26.46
CA ALA A 48 -13.44 7.68 25.71
C ALA A 48 -13.50 7.90 24.18
N LEU A 49 -14.59 8.49 23.68
CA LEU A 49 -14.76 8.80 22.26
C LEU A 49 -13.80 9.89 21.78
N GLU A 50 -13.61 10.95 22.56
CA GLU A 50 -12.68 12.03 22.22
C GLU A 50 -11.25 11.50 22.14
N ASN A 51 -10.79 10.77 23.14
CA ASN A 51 -9.45 10.16 23.15
C ASN A 51 -9.25 9.15 22.02
N GLY A 52 -10.26 8.32 21.75
CA GLY A 52 -10.27 7.38 20.63
C GLY A 52 -10.13 8.08 19.28
N LEU A 53 -10.91 9.14 19.07
CA LEU A 53 -10.90 9.94 17.84
C LEU A 53 -9.56 10.67 17.64
N LEU A 54 -9.01 11.28 18.70
CA LEU A 54 -7.70 11.92 18.67
C LEU A 54 -6.60 10.92 18.28
N THR A 55 -6.64 9.71 18.86
CA THR A 55 -5.69 8.65 18.53
C THR A 55 -5.79 8.20 17.08
N ILE A 56 -7.01 8.01 16.56
CA ILE A 56 -7.22 7.63 15.15
C ILE A 56 -6.70 8.72 14.21
N ARG A 57 -7.05 9.99 14.46
CA ARG A 57 -6.57 11.13 13.65
C ARG A 57 -5.05 11.23 13.65
N LYS A 58 -4.41 11.01 14.80
CA LYS A 58 -2.96 10.97 14.90
C LYS A 58 -2.35 9.89 13.99
N LYS A 59 -2.87 8.66 14.06
CA LYS A 59 -2.41 7.54 13.21
C LYS A 59 -2.63 7.82 11.73
N GLN A 60 -3.80 8.35 11.35
CA GLN A 60 -4.08 8.74 9.97
C GLN A 60 -3.08 9.77 9.44
N MET A 61 -2.74 10.77 10.27
CA MET A 61 -1.75 11.78 9.94
C MET A 61 -0.34 11.21 9.80
N GLU A 62 0.04 10.24 10.64
CA GLU A 62 1.32 9.53 10.53
C GLU A 62 1.43 8.78 9.21
N VAL A 63 0.38 8.04 8.83
CA VAL A 63 0.30 7.33 7.53
C VAL A 63 0.40 8.31 6.36
N TYR A 64 -0.38 9.39 6.38
CA TYR A 64 -0.31 10.42 5.35
C TYR A 64 1.09 11.04 5.21
N LYS A 65 1.75 11.37 6.33
CA LYS A 65 3.12 11.89 6.33
C LYS A 65 4.12 10.89 5.78
N MET A 66 3.94 9.60 6.05
CA MET A 66 4.78 8.55 5.48
C MET A 66 4.64 8.49 3.96
N PHE A 67 3.41 8.40 3.44
CA PHE A 67 3.17 8.41 1.99
C PHE A 67 3.76 9.65 1.32
N LYS A 68 3.50 10.83 1.86
CA LYS A 68 4.04 12.09 1.31
C LYS A 68 5.57 12.14 1.29
N ARG A 69 6.25 11.47 2.23
CA ARG A 69 7.72 11.36 2.20
C ARG A 69 8.18 10.38 1.13
N ASN A 70 7.53 9.22 1.06
CA ASN A 70 7.86 8.20 0.07
C ASN A 70 7.68 8.73 -1.36
N ASP A 71 6.60 9.47 -1.63
CA ASP A 71 6.37 10.09 -2.94
C ASP A 71 7.51 11.03 -3.34
N LYS A 72 7.98 11.87 -2.42
CA LYS A 72 9.12 12.77 -2.67
C LYS A 72 10.40 12.02 -2.97
N ILE A 73 10.70 10.96 -2.20
CA ILE A 73 11.88 10.14 -2.42
C ILE A 73 11.81 9.48 -3.79
N LEU A 74 10.66 8.91 -4.16
CA LEU A 74 10.45 8.30 -5.47
C LEU A 74 10.57 9.32 -6.62
N GLU A 75 10.05 10.53 -6.46
CA GLU A 75 10.22 11.61 -7.44
C GLU A 75 11.69 12.04 -7.58
N GLU A 76 12.45 12.09 -6.49
CA GLU A 76 13.88 12.41 -6.49
C GLU A 76 14.69 11.31 -7.17
N GLU A 77 14.50 10.04 -6.78
CA GLU A 77 15.17 8.89 -7.40
C GLU A 77 14.84 8.77 -8.89
N ASN A 78 13.58 8.96 -9.28
CA ASN A 78 13.19 8.90 -10.68
C ASN A 78 13.83 10.05 -11.49
N ARG A 79 13.95 11.26 -10.92
CA ARG A 79 14.69 12.35 -11.56
C ARG A 79 16.17 12.02 -11.74
N GLU A 80 16.80 11.45 -10.72
CA GLU A 80 18.21 11.06 -10.78
C GLU A 80 18.47 9.98 -11.83
N LEU A 81 17.64 8.93 -11.85
CA LEU A 81 17.72 7.86 -12.85
C LEU A 81 17.51 8.38 -14.28
N ASN A 82 16.54 9.27 -14.49
CA ASN A 82 16.34 9.90 -15.80
C ASN A 82 17.53 10.75 -16.22
N PHE A 83 18.16 11.47 -15.29
CA PHE A 83 19.37 12.24 -15.57
C PHE A 83 20.54 11.34 -15.99
N ILE A 84 20.77 10.24 -15.26
CA ILE A 84 21.80 9.25 -15.59
C ILE A 84 21.53 8.63 -16.97
N LEU A 85 20.29 8.22 -17.23
CA LEU A 85 19.89 7.66 -18.53
C LEU A 85 20.15 8.65 -19.68
N GLN A 86 19.80 9.92 -19.49
CA GLN A 86 20.05 10.95 -20.50
C GLN A 86 21.54 11.17 -20.75
N GLN A 87 22.37 11.13 -19.69
CA GLN A 87 23.82 11.22 -19.83
C GLN A 87 24.41 10.02 -20.59
N GLN A 88 23.94 8.81 -20.31
CA GLN A 88 24.36 7.61 -21.02
C GLN A 88 23.99 7.66 -22.50
N GLN A 89 22.74 8.02 -22.83
CA GLN A 89 22.29 8.17 -24.21
C GLN A 89 23.10 9.22 -24.98
N ARG A 90 23.48 10.34 -24.34
CA ARG A 90 24.37 11.34 -24.95
C ARG A 90 25.79 10.80 -25.19
N MET A 91 26.32 9.99 -24.28
CA MET A 91 27.64 9.37 -24.44
C MET A 91 27.66 8.22 -25.45
N GLU A 92 26.54 7.51 -25.62
CA GLU A 92 26.38 6.45 -26.63
C GLU A 92 26.10 7.04 -28.02
N GLY A 93 25.21 8.03 -28.13
CA GLY A 93 24.96 8.78 -29.37
C GLY A 93 26.14 9.66 -29.82
N GLY A 94 27.07 10.00 -28.92
CA GLY A 94 28.35 10.65 -29.27
C GLY A 94 29.42 9.68 -29.78
N ARG A 95 29.30 8.37 -29.52
CA ARG A 95 30.24 7.35 -30.02
C ARG A 95 29.91 6.86 -31.42
N GLU A 96 28.67 7.05 -31.88
CA GLU A 96 28.26 6.71 -33.25
C GLU A 96 28.55 7.83 -34.26
N MET A 97 28.88 9.04 -33.81
CA MET A 97 29.11 10.21 -34.68
C MET A 97 30.57 10.42 -35.11
N ASP A 98 31.53 9.63 -34.62
CA ASP A 98 32.95 9.74 -34.99
C ASP A 98 33.32 8.95 -36.27
N ASN A 99 32.32 8.41 -37.01
CA ASN A 99 32.58 7.50 -38.12
C ASN A 99 31.88 7.83 -39.45
N ASP A 100 31.36 9.04 -39.67
CA ASP A 100 30.93 9.44 -41.02
C ASP A 100 31.02 10.96 -41.20
N ASP A 101 32.25 11.43 -41.42
CA ASP A 101 32.46 12.58 -42.29
C ASP A 101 32.03 12.12 -43.69
N HIS A 102 30.91 12.62 -44.22
CA HIS A 102 30.66 12.99 -45.63
C HIS A 102 29.15 13.18 -45.89
N PHE A 103 28.75 14.45 -46.06
CA PHE A 103 27.89 14.97 -47.14
C PHE A 103 26.54 14.25 -47.43
N ASP A 104 25.40 14.86 -47.09
CA ASP A 104 24.58 15.65 -48.03
C ASP A 104 23.14 15.87 -47.52
N GLU A 105 22.62 17.00 -47.93
CA GLU A 105 21.33 17.63 -47.72
C GLU A 105 20.21 16.95 -48.51
N SER A 106 19.14 16.49 -47.85
CA SER A 106 17.74 16.61 -48.34
C SER A 106 16.77 15.76 -47.54
N GLY A 107 15.69 16.38 -47.08
CA GLY A 107 14.57 15.66 -46.51
C GLY A 107 13.96 14.68 -47.52
N ARG A 108 13.65 13.47 -47.03
CA ARG A 108 12.59 12.56 -47.50
C ARG A 108 12.51 11.35 -46.57
N ASP A 109 11.39 11.28 -45.87
CA ASP A 109 10.54 10.10 -45.70
C ASP A 109 11.17 8.74 -45.34
N PHE A 110 10.83 8.28 -44.14
CA PHE A 110 10.53 6.90 -43.78
C PHE A 110 11.43 5.81 -44.41
N ASN A 111 12.49 5.43 -43.69
CA ASN A 111 12.86 4.02 -43.64
C ASN A 111 13.51 3.67 -42.30
N SER A 112 12.69 3.11 -41.42
CA SER A 112 13.08 2.60 -40.10
C SER A 112 13.90 1.31 -40.29
N GLN A 113 15.15 1.41 -40.70
CA GLN A 113 16.04 0.26 -40.80
C GLN A 113 16.76 0.05 -39.46
N MET A 114 16.08 -0.63 -38.55
CA MET A 114 16.58 -1.03 -37.23
C MET A 114 17.84 -1.91 -37.38
N PRO A 115 19.02 -1.57 -36.81
CA PRO A 115 20.23 -2.37 -36.96
C PRO A 115 20.33 -3.57 -36.01
N PHE A 116 19.31 -3.85 -35.19
CA PHE A 116 19.33 -4.98 -34.25
C PHE A 116 18.08 -5.84 -34.36
N SER A 117 18.00 -6.69 -35.39
CA SER A 117 17.13 -7.86 -35.32
C SER A 117 17.71 -8.83 -34.29
N PHE A 118 17.19 -8.83 -33.07
CA PHE A 118 17.45 -9.93 -32.13
C PHE A 118 16.87 -11.21 -32.73
N ARG A 119 17.73 -12.05 -33.31
CA ARG A 119 17.36 -13.40 -33.74
C ARG A 119 17.09 -14.22 -32.49
N VAL A 120 15.82 -14.36 -32.11
CA VAL A 120 15.38 -15.42 -31.22
C VAL A 120 15.68 -16.75 -31.90
N GLN A 121 16.65 -17.49 -31.37
CA GLN A 121 16.84 -18.89 -31.74
C GLN A 121 15.60 -19.68 -31.31
N PRO A 122 15.02 -20.54 -32.16
CA PRO A 122 13.91 -21.37 -31.77
C PRO A 122 14.44 -22.51 -30.89
N MET A 123 14.29 -22.39 -29.57
CA MET A 123 14.31 -23.54 -28.68
C MET A 123 13.02 -23.55 -27.86
N GLN A 124 11.99 -24.16 -28.44
CA GLN A 124 10.99 -24.90 -27.68
C GLN A 124 11.03 -26.37 -28.18
N PRO A 125 10.60 -27.38 -27.41
CA PRO A 125 9.87 -27.34 -26.14
C PRO A 125 10.45 -28.28 -25.05
N ASN A 126 10.00 -28.12 -23.81
CA ASN A 126 9.55 -29.26 -22.99
C ASN A 126 8.64 -28.75 -21.88
N LEU A 127 7.34 -28.72 -22.22
CA LEU A 127 6.24 -28.85 -21.27
C LEU A 127 6.34 -30.25 -20.66
N HIS A 128 6.63 -30.36 -19.37
CA HIS A 128 6.17 -31.50 -18.58
C HIS A 128 5.77 -30.97 -17.20
N GLU A 129 4.47 -30.70 -17.06
CA GLU A 129 3.78 -30.83 -15.77
C GLU A 129 3.98 -32.26 -15.24
N ARG A 130 4.19 -32.39 -13.93
CA ARG A 130 3.69 -33.50 -13.12
C ARG A 130 3.78 -33.10 -11.64
N PHE A 131 2.59 -32.89 -11.07
CA PHE A 131 2.12 -33.04 -9.68
C PHE A 131 3.02 -32.60 -8.52
#